data_AF-A0A443QJP9-F1
#
_entry.id   AF-A0A443QJP9-F1
#
_cell.length_a   1.000
_cell.length_b   1.000
_cell.length_c   1.000
_cell.angle_alpha   90.00
_cell.angle_beta   90.00
_cell.angle_gamma   90.00
#
_symmetry.space_group_name_H-M   'P 1'
#
loop_
_entity.id
_entity.type
_entity.pdbx_description
1 polymer ?
#
loop_
_entity_poly.entity_id
_entity_poly.type
_entity_poly.pdbx_seq_one_letter_code
_entity_poly.pdbx_strand_id
1 'polypeptide(L)'
;DHMEALKPFGDVPKKLTIEVKRSFVASRTFVRALFDGRDIVKKLMEVLPTNDCGDEFMRMTYCAHCKGITNIKPCLGYCHNVFETCLFNQSQVNKDWNNYVEALLLLITRLETSFNIEPVMDPIHIKISEAIMNFQENGVAVSQKLFDSCGKPRIGKRSATNSKASFNKYDFNYATFESRPVAALGSKFDRLLQDVKRKIKRTKDFWLKLPESMCSHSHLVGTNIKDGSLNCWNGTDILQ
;
A
#
# COMPACT_ATOMS: atom_id res chain seq x y z
N ASP A 1 2.44 28.64 -26.47
CA ASP A 1 1.06 29.11 -26.22
C ASP A 1 0.03 28.54 -27.21
N HIS A 2 0.24 28.63 -28.53
CA HIS A 2 -0.77 28.16 -29.52
C HIS A 2 -0.96 26.62 -29.62
N MET A 3 -0.02 25.81 -29.13
CA MET A 3 -0.06 24.34 -29.30
C MET A 3 -1.18 23.63 -28.52
N GLU A 4 -1.62 24.20 -27.39
CA GLU A 4 -2.73 23.63 -26.61
C GLU A 4 -4.08 23.73 -27.35
N ALA A 5 -4.28 24.81 -28.10
CA ALA A 5 -5.47 25.01 -28.92
C ALA A 5 -5.44 24.16 -30.19
N LEU A 6 -4.25 24.00 -30.79
CA LEU A 6 -4.07 23.28 -32.05
C LEU A 6 -4.20 21.76 -31.91
N LYS A 7 -3.93 21.21 -30.71
CA LYS A 7 -4.01 19.78 -30.41
C LYS A 7 -3.41 18.90 -31.53
N PRO A 8 -2.11 19.07 -31.84
CA PRO A 8 -1.45 18.38 -32.96
C PRO A 8 -1.56 16.86 -32.92
N PHE A 9 -1.63 16.30 -31.72
CA PHE A 9 -1.73 14.86 -31.46
C PHE A 9 -3.16 14.40 -31.15
N GLY A 10 -4.16 15.25 -31.42
CA GLY A 10 -5.55 15.03 -31.04
C GLY A 10 -5.75 15.16 -29.52
N ASP A 11 -6.70 14.37 -29.00
CA ASP A 11 -7.03 14.31 -27.57
C ASP A 11 -6.21 13.27 -26.79
N VAL A 12 -5.38 12.49 -27.50
CA VAL A 12 -4.59 11.39 -26.94
C VAL A 12 -3.72 11.85 -25.76
N PRO A 13 -2.90 12.92 -25.85
CA PRO A 13 -2.07 13.34 -24.72
C PRO A 13 -2.90 13.73 -23.49
N LYS A 14 -4.06 14.37 -23.70
CA LYS A 14 -4.94 14.82 -22.61
C LYS A 14 -5.58 13.63 -21.89
N LYS A 15 -6.14 12.67 -22.65
CA LYS A 15 -6.73 11.45 -22.09
C LYS A 15 -5.70 10.62 -21.33
N LEU A 16 -4.55 10.36 -21.97
CA LEU A 16 -3.46 9.59 -21.38
C LEU A 16 -2.93 10.24 -20.09
N THR A 17 -2.75 11.57 -20.08
CA THR A 17 -2.30 12.29 -18.87
C THR A 17 -3.27 12.12 -17.70
N ILE A 18 -4.58 12.18 -17.95
CA ILE A 18 -5.60 12.04 -16.90
C ILE A 18 -5.59 10.62 -16.34
N GLU A 19 -5.57 9.60 -17.21
CA GLU A 19 -5.57 8.19 -16.82
C GLU A 19 -4.31 7.82 -16.04
N VAL A 20 -3.13 8.18 -16.59
CA VAL A 20 -1.83 7.93 -15.94
C VAL A 20 -1.78 8.62 -14.58
N LYS A 21 -2.17 9.90 -14.50
CA LYS A 21 -2.15 10.64 -13.24
C LYS A 21 -3.02 9.98 -12.17
N ARG A 22 -4.22 9.51 -12.53
CA ARG A 22 -5.13 8.84 -11.58
C ARG A 22 -4.52 7.54 -11.04
N SER A 23 -4.06 6.65 -11.92
CA SER A 23 -3.51 5.35 -11.52
C SER A 23 -2.19 5.48 -10.76
N PHE A 24 -1.31 6.42 -11.14
CA PHE A 24 -0.05 6.64 -10.43
C PHE A 24 -0.23 7.31 -9.07
N VAL A 25 -1.12 8.30 -8.96
CA VAL A 25 -1.38 8.95 -7.66
C VAL A 25 -1.94 7.94 -6.67
N ALA A 26 -2.89 7.10 -7.08
CA ALA A 26 -3.44 6.04 -6.24
C ALA A 26 -2.35 5.04 -5.82
N SER A 27 -1.57 4.51 -6.78
CA SER A 27 -0.51 3.53 -6.51
C SER A 27 0.58 4.09 -5.59
N ARG A 28 1.04 5.33 -5.83
CA ARG A 28 2.03 6.01 -5.00
C ARG A 28 1.52 6.25 -3.58
N THR A 29 0.27 6.71 -3.46
CA THR A 29 -0.35 6.97 -2.16
C THR A 29 -0.49 5.67 -1.36
N PHE A 30 -0.88 4.58 -2.02
CA PHE A 30 -0.97 3.25 -1.40
C PHE A 30 0.38 2.79 -0.84
N VAL A 31 1.43 2.83 -1.65
CA VAL A 31 2.78 2.42 -1.21
C VAL A 31 3.29 3.28 -0.07
N ARG A 32 3.08 4.60 -0.13
CA ARG A 32 3.46 5.52 0.95
C ARG A 32 2.72 5.21 2.24
N ALA A 33 1.41 5.03 2.17
CA ALA A 33 0.60 4.69 3.33
C ALA A 33 1.10 3.40 4.00
N LEU A 34 1.53 2.40 3.24
CA LEU A 34 2.15 1.19 3.81
C LEU A 34 3.48 1.47 4.54
N PHE A 35 4.32 2.36 4.00
CA PHE A 35 5.55 2.78 4.68
C PHE A 35 5.25 3.56 5.96
N ASP A 36 4.29 4.47 5.92
CA ASP A 36 3.86 5.24 7.08
C ASP A 36 3.30 4.31 8.18
N GLY A 37 2.47 3.33 7.80
CA GLY A 37 1.97 2.31 8.72
C GLY A 37 3.07 1.48 9.37
N ARG A 38 4.10 1.08 8.61
CA ARG A 38 5.29 0.41 9.16
C ARG A 38 6.00 1.29 10.18
N ASP A 39 6.20 2.56 9.85
CA ASP A 39 6.94 3.49 10.70
C ASP A 39 6.17 3.84 11.99
N ILE A 40 4.84 3.92 11.92
CA ILE A 40 3.96 4.03 13.10
C ILE A 40 4.10 2.81 14.00
N VAL A 41 4.00 1.60 13.45
CA VAL A 41 4.16 0.37 14.23
C VAL A 41 5.53 0.32 14.91
N LYS A 42 6.60 0.69 14.19
CA LYS A 42 7.95 0.75 14.75
C LYS A 42 8.04 1.71 15.94
N LYS A 43 7.47 2.91 15.82
CA LYS A 43 7.43 3.88 16.92
C LYS A 43 6.61 3.38 18.12
N LEU A 44 5.50 2.69 17.88
CA LEU A 44 4.69 2.11 18.96
C LEU A 44 5.42 0.98 19.69
N MET A 45 6.32 0.26 19.02
CA MET A 45 7.17 -0.76 19.63
C MET A 45 8.29 -0.16 20.51
N GLU A 46 8.66 1.11 20.30
CA GLU A 46 9.66 1.82 21.12
C GLU A 46 9.06 2.36 22.43
N VAL A 47 7.74 2.32 22.60
CA VAL A 47 7.06 2.74 23.82
C VAL A 47 7.28 1.70 24.92
N LEU A 48 8.01 2.09 25.97
CA LEU A 48 8.27 1.25 27.12
C LEU A 48 7.00 1.05 27.98
N PRO A 49 6.84 -0.13 28.62
CA PRO A 49 5.82 -0.33 29.64
C PRO A 49 5.98 0.65 30.81
N THR A 50 4.86 1.01 31.44
CA THR A 50 4.89 1.82 32.67
C THR A 50 5.43 0.99 33.84
N ASN A 51 5.94 1.66 34.89
CA ASN A 51 6.36 0.97 36.11
C ASN A 51 5.20 0.19 36.74
N ASP A 52 3.99 0.75 36.73
CA ASP A 52 2.77 0.09 37.21
C ASP A 52 2.48 -1.23 36.47
N CYS A 53 2.74 -1.27 35.15
CA CYS A 53 2.64 -2.50 34.38
C CYS A 53 3.69 -3.54 34.82
N GLY A 54 4.92 -3.08 35.12
CA GLY A 54 5.98 -3.95 35.64
C GLY A 54 5.59 -4.61 36.96
N ASP A 55 5.01 -3.83 37.87
CA ASP A 55 4.56 -4.32 39.18
C ASP A 55 3.40 -5.32 39.05
N GLU A 56 2.39 -5.02 38.22
CA GLU A 56 1.27 -5.92 37.96
C GLU A 56 1.69 -7.20 37.23
N PHE A 57 2.61 -7.08 36.27
CA PHE A 57 3.18 -8.24 35.59
C PHE A 57 3.97 -9.12 36.57
N MET A 58 4.77 -8.52 37.46
CA MET A 58 5.49 -9.24 38.51
C MET A 58 4.53 -9.94 39.48
N ARG A 59 3.44 -9.27 39.86
CA ARG A 59 2.38 -9.86 40.70
C ARG A 59 1.68 -11.03 40.04
N MET A 60 1.46 -10.95 38.74
CA MET A 60 0.86 -12.02 37.97
C MET A 60 1.75 -13.26 37.85
N THR A 61 3.06 -13.06 37.66
CA THR A 61 4.00 -14.13 37.28
C THR A 61 4.77 -14.72 38.46
N TYR A 62 5.21 -13.90 39.41
CA TYR A 62 6.15 -14.32 40.44
C TYR A 62 5.57 -14.33 41.86
N CYS A 63 4.55 -13.54 42.17
CA CYS A 63 4.02 -13.48 43.55
C CYS A 63 3.46 -14.81 44.07
N ALA A 64 2.95 -15.68 43.20
CA ALA A 64 2.53 -17.03 43.62
C ALA A 64 3.71 -17.82 44.24
N HIS A 65 4.88 -17.75 43.61
CA HIS A 65 6.10 -18.38 44.11
C HIS A 65 6.54 -17.80 45.46
N CYS A 66 6.45 -16.47 45.62
CA CYS A 66 6.78 -15.80 46.89
C CYS A 66 5.85 -16.22 48.04
N LYS A 67 4.60 -16.57 47.74
CA LYS A 67 3.64 -17.10 48.72
C LYS A 67 3.79 -18.60 49.00
N GLY A 68 4.78 -19.27 48.41
CA GLY A 68 4.98 -20.71 48.54
C GLY A 68 4.05 -21.56 47.66
N ILE A 69 3.25 -20.93 46.79
CA ILE A 69 2.39 -21.64 45.83
C ILE A 69 3.22 -21.92 44.58
N THR A 70 3.68 -23.16 44.45
CA THR A 70 4.48 -23.61 43.30
C THR A 70 3.61 -24.33 42.28
N ASN A 71 4.01 -24.28 40.99
CA ASN A 71 3.33 -24.94 39.86
C ASN A 71 1.91 -24.47 39.52
N ILE A 72 1.48 -23.30 40.00
CA ILE A 72 0.26 -22.66 39.52
C ILE A 72 0.57 -21.57 38.50
N LYS A 73 -0.29 -21.43 37.50
CA LYS A 73 -0.18 -20.38 36.48
C LYS A 73 -1.32 -19.37 36.64
N PRO A 74 -1.15 -18.12 36.21
CA PRO A 74 -2.22 -17.11 36.25
C PRO A 74 -3.44 -17.55 35.43
N CYS A 75 -4.61 -17.13 35.90
CA CYS A 75 -5.87 -17.30 35.19
C CYS A 75 -5.86 -16.52 33.88
N LEU A 76 -6.57 -17.01 32.85
CA LEU A 76 -6.67 -16.35 31.56
C LEU A 76 -7.25 -14.93 31.67
N GLY A 77 -8.34 -14.76 32.42
CA GLY A 77 -8.96 -13.45 32.64
C GLY A 77 -8.07 -12.47 33.40
N TYR A 78 -7.28 -12.96 34.37
CA TYR A 78 -6.33 -12.12 35.09
C TYR A 78 -5.19 -11.67 34.17
N CYS A 79 -4.67 -12.58 33.34
CA CYS A 79 -3.68 -12.25 32.32
C CYS A 79 -4.18 -11.18 31.35
N HIS A 80 -5.42 -11.33 30.86
CA HIS A 80 -6.02 -10.35 29.93
C HIS A 80 -6.07 -8.95 30.57
N ASN A 81 -6.55 -8.83 31.80
CA ASN A 81 -6.68 -7.54 32.50
C ASN A 81 -5.32 -6.85 32.71
N VAL A 82 -4.29 -7.63 33.06
CA VAL A 82 -2.92 -7.11 33.24
C VAL A 82 -2.39 -6.58 31.91
N PHE A 83 -2.50 -7.36 30.83
CA PHE A 83 -2.02 -6.92 29.51
C PHE A 83 -2.86 -5.78 28.90
N GLU A 84 -4.16 -5.71 29.17
CA GLU A 84 -5.02 -4.60 28.76
C GLU A 84 -4.57 -3.28 29.42
N THR A 85 -4.21 -3.33 30.69
CA THR A 85 -3.67 -2.18 31.44
C THR A 85 -2.28 -1.80 30.93
N CYS A 86 -1.40 -2.79 30.74
CA CYS A 86 -0.04 -2.59 30.22
C CYS A 86 0.00 -1.99 28.81
N LEU A 87 -0.93 -2.41 27.94
CA LEU A 87 -0.98 -2.01 26.53
C LEU A 87 -2.00 -0.90 26.27
N PHE A 88 -2.43 -0.19 27.34
CA PHE A 88 -3.43 0.85 27.25
C PHE A 88 -3.05 1.96 26.27
N ASN A 89 -1.78 2.41 26.29
CA ASN A 89 -1.31 3.46 25.38
C ASN A 89 -1.40 3.04 23.91
N GLN A 90 -1.12 1.78 23.61
CA GLN A 90 -1.21 1.22 22.26
C GLN A 90 -2.67 1.02 21.85
N SER A 91 -3.55 0.63 22.78
CA SER A 91 -4.97 0.40 22.49
C SER A 91 -5.71 1.68 22.10
N GLN A 92 -5.27 2.86 22.59
CA GLN A 92 -5.81 4.16 22.18
C GLN A 92 -5.70 4.41 20.66
N VAL A 93 -4.65 3.89 20.02
CA VAL A 93 -4.42 4.07 18.57
C VAL A 93 -5.32 3.16 17.74
N ASN A 94 -6.01 2.17 18.35
CA ASN A 94 -6.78 1.17 17.61
C ASN A 94 -7.87 1.78 16.72
N LYS A 95 -8.55 2.83 17.19
CA LYS A 95 -9.59 3.51 16.41
C LYS A 95 -9.02 4.09 15.12
N ASP A 96 -7.92 4.84 15.21
CA ASP A 96 -7.27 5.45 14.06
C ASP A 96 -6.60 4.41 13.16
N TRP A 97 -6.04 3.36 13.74
CA TRP A 97 -5.51 2.21 13.01
C TRP A 97 -6.59 1.52 12.17
N ASN A 98 -7.79 1.32 12.73
CA ASN A 98 -8.90 0.74 11.99
C ASN A 98 -9.38 1.65 10.85
N ASN A 99 -9.48 2.96 11.08
CA ASN A 99 -9.80 3.93 10.03
C ASN A 99 -8.75 3.89 8.89
N TYR A 100 -7.46 3.81 9.25
CA TYR A 100 -6.35 3.67 8.31
C TYR A 100 -6.45 2.36 7.51
N VAL A 101 -6.71 1.22 8.17
CA VAL A 101 -6.90 -0.08 7.54
C VAL A 101 -8.09 -0.05 6.56
N GLU A 102 -9.21 0.55 6.95
CA GLU A 102 -10.40 0.67 6.09
C GLU A 102 -10.12 1.56 4.86
N ALA A 103 -9.43 2.69 5.05
CA ALA A 103 -9.01 3.55 3.95
C ALA A 103 -8.06 2.84 2.98
N LEU A 104 -7.11 2.05 3.49
CA LEU A 104 -6.24 1.23 2.65
C LEU A 104 -7.02 0.17 1.86
N LEU A 105 -7.95 -0.52 2.51
CA LEU A 105 -8.77 -1.53 1.84
C LEU A 105 -9.64 -0.93 0.72
N LEU A 106 -10.19 0.27 0.95
CA LEU A 106 -10.91 1.02 -0.06
C LEU A 106 -9.99 1.37 -1.24
N LEU A 107 -8.77 1.84 -0.96
CA LEU A 107 -7.80 2.19 -2.00
C LEU A 107 -7.39 0.97 -2.82
N ILE A 108 -7.19 -0.19 -2.19
CA ILE A 108 -6.91 -1.47 -2.90
C ILE A 108 -8.05 -1.82 -3.84
N THR A 109 -9.31 -1.75 -3.38
CA THR A 109 -10.47 -2.03 -4.24
C THR A 109 -10.57 -1.08 -5.43
N ARG A 110 -10.13 0.18 -5.26
CA ARG A 110 -10.02 1.12 -6.39
C ARG A 110 -8.85 0.81 -7.32
N LEU A 111 -7.71 0.33 -6.80
CA LEU A 111 -6.57 -0.11 -7.61
C LEU A 111 -6.86 -1.39 -8.40
N GLU A 112 -7.70 -2.29 -7.87
CA GLU A 112 -8.20 -3.47 -8.58
C GLU A 112 -9.16 -3.09 -9.74
N THR A 113 -9.81 -1.92 -9.65
CA THR A 113 -10.87 -1.50 -10.58
C THR A 113 -10.52 -0.20 -11.31
N SER A 114 -10.97 0.95 -10.80
CA SER A 114 -10.96 2.24 -11.49
C SER A 114 -9.60 2.91 -11.63
N PHE A 115 -8.61 2.51 -10.83
CA PHE A 115 -7.26 3.08 -10.80
C PHE A 115 -6.19 2.03 -11.11
N ASN A 116 -6.57 0.94 -11.78
CA ASN A 116 -5.62 -0.07 -12.22
C ASN A 116 -4.59 0.57 -13.19
N ILE A 117 -3.32 0.30 -12.95
CA ILE A 117 -2.20 0.88 -13.71
C ILE A 117 -1.89 0.08 -14.97
N GLU A 118 -2.11 -1.23 -14.96
CA GLU A 118 -1.79 -2.13 -16.07
C GLU A 118 -2.55 -1.77 -17.37
N PRO A 119 -3.89 -1.57 -17.37
CA PRO A 119 -4.59 -1.24 -18.61
C PRO A 119 -4.23 0.16 -19.17
N VAL A 120 -3.61 1.02 -18.35
CA VAL A 120 -3.16 2.36 -18.78
C VAL A 120 -1.73 2.31 -19.31
N MET A 121 -0.85 1.55 -18.67
CA MET A 121 0.57 1.49 -19.00
C MET A 121 0.90 0.49 -20.11
N ASP A 122 0.22 -0.66 -20.16
CA ASP A 122 0.50 -1.70 -21.15
C ASP A 122 0.33 -1.17 -22.60
N PRO A 123 -0.75 -0.45 -22.96
CA PRO A 123 -0.93 0.07 -24.31
C PRO A 123 -0.32 1.47 -24.56
N ILE A 124 0.56 1.98 -23.68
CA ILE A 124 1.07 3.35 -23.83
C ILE A 124 1.80 3.58 -25.16
N HIS A 125 2.50 2.57 -25.65
CA HIS A 125 3.18 2.59 -26.94
C HIS A 125 2.19 2.71 -28.11
N ILE A 126 1.04 2.03 -28.02
CA ILE A 126 -0.04 2.13 -29.02
C ILE A 126 -0.63 3.54 -29.00
N LYS A 127 -0.84 4.13 -27.81
CA LYS A 127 -1.30 5.52 -27.67
C LYS A 127 -0.32 6.52 -28.23
N ILE A 128 0.98 6.29 -28.09
CA ILE A 128 2.00 7.13 -28.73
C ILE A 128 1.92 7.01 -30.26
N SER A 129 1.77 5.81 -30.80
CA SER A 129 1.58 5.62 -32.25
C SER A 129 0.30 6.28 -32.78
N GLU A 130 -0.81 6.21 -32.04
CA GLU A 130 -2.08 6.91 -32.35
C GLU A 130 -1.88 8.44 -32.39
N ALA A 131 -1.16 8.99 -31.41
CA ALA A 131 -0.82 10.40 -31.38
C ALA A 131 0.02 10.81 -32.61
N ILE A 132 1.04 10.02 -32.96
CA ILE A 132 1.87 10.27 -34.15
C ILE A 132 1.04 10.23 -35.43
N MET A 133 0.13 9.25 -35.56
CA MET A 133 -0.79 9.14 -36.69
C MET A 133 -1.68 10.38 -36.81
N ASN A 134 -2.28 10.83 -35.71
CA ASN A 134 -3.08 12.07 -35.68
C ASN A 134 -2.28 13.30 -36.14
N PHE A 135 -0.99 13.37 -35.78
CA PHE A 135 -0.12 14.46 -36.21
C PHE A 135 0.27 14.35 -37.68
N GLN A 136 0.51 13.14 -38.20
CA GLN A 136 0.82 12.93 -39.60
C GLN A 136 -0.37 13.32 -40.49
N GLU A 137 -1.59 12.96 -40.10
CA GLU A 137 -2.82 13.31 -40.81
C GLU A 137 -3.13 14.81 -40.75
N ASN A 138 -3.00 15.42 -39.57
CA ASN A 138 -3.33 16.84 -39.37
C ASN A 138 -2.15 17.79 -39.58
N GLY A 139 -0.95 17.28 -39.88
CA GLY A 139 0.30 18.03 -39.82
C GLY A 139 0.34 19.25 -40.74
N VAL A 140 -0.27 19.15 -41.92
CA VAL A 140 -0.38 20.27 -42.87
C VAL A 140 -1.29 21.37 -42.31
N ALA A 141 -2.46 21.00 -41.78
CA ALA A 141 -3.43 21.94 -41.22
C ALA A 141 -2.90 22.62 -39.94
N VAL A 142 -2.21 21.86 -39.08
CA VAL A 142 -1.54 22.40 -37.89
C VAL A 142 -0.45 23.39 -38.31
N SER A 143 0.39 23.03 -39.28
CA SER A 143 1.47 23.90 -39.77
C SER A 143 0.94 25.20 -40.36
N GLN A 144 -0.15 25.16 -41.13
CA GLN A 144 -0.79 26.37 -41.68
C GLN A 144 -1.27 27.30 -40.57
N LYS A 145 -2.05 26.80 -39.60
CA LYS A 145 -2.51 27.61 -38.46
C LYS A 145 -1.35 28.17 -37.63
N LEU A 146 -0.26 27.40 -37.52
CA LEU A 146 0.96 27.85 -36.86
C LEU A 146 1.62 28.99 -37.64
N PHE A 147 1.64 28.92 -38.97
CA PHE A 147 2.18 29.99 -39.81
C PHE A 147 1.33 31.26 -39.76
N ASP A 148 0.02 31.13 -39.64
CA ASP A 148 -0.89 32.27 -39.49
C ASP A 148 -0.72 32.93 -38.12
N SER A 149 -0.48 32.15 -37.07
CA SER A 149 -0.36 32.66 -35.70
C SER A 149 1.05 33.17 -35.36
N CYS A 150 2.09 32.49 -35.85
CA CYS A 150 3.49 32.74 -35.48
C CYS A 150 4.34 33.30 -36.64
N GLY A 151 3.80 33.38 -37.85
CA GLY A 151 4.53 33.75 -39.07
C GLY A 151 5.16 32.55 -39.80
N LYS A 152 5.30 32.68 -41.12
CA LYS A 152 5.96 31.66 -41.95
C LYS A 152 7.47 31.67 -41.69
N PRO A 153 8.08 30.54 -41.30
CA PRO A 153 9.53 30.46 -41.15
C PRO A 153 10.19 30.68 -42.50
N ARG A 154 11.17 31.59 -42.57
CA ARG A 154 12.04 31.71 -43.74
C ARG A 154 12.98 30.52 -43.77
N ILE A 155 12.62 29.50 -44.53
CA ILE A 155 13.52 28.39 -44.87
C ILE A 155 14.57 28.99 -45.80
N GLY A 156 15.65 29.52 -45.23
CA GLY A 156 16.80 29.95 -46.00
C GLY A 156 17.30 28.79 -46.84
N LYS A 157 17.62 29.04 -48.12
CA LYS A 157 18.37 28.08 -48.95
C LYS A 157 19.62 27.72 -48.15
N ARG A 158 19.64 26.51 -47.56
CA ARG A 158 20.87 25.98 -46.97
C ARG A 158 21.90 26.03 -48.10
N SER A 159 22.95 26.83 -47.93
CA SER A 159 24.15 26.66 -48.74
C SER A 159 24.51 25.19 -48.65
N ALA A 160 24.68 24.53 -49.80
CA ALA A 160 25.03 23.13 -49.88
C ALA A 160 26.50 22.90 -49.43
N THR A 161 26.90 23.42 -48.27
CA THR A 161 28.09 22.95 -47.56
C THR A 161 27.69 21.71 -46.78
N ASN A 162 27.59 20.60 -47.51
CA ASN A 162 27.83 19.19 -47.15
C ASN A 162 27.71 18.71 -45.68
N SER A 163 26.90 19.33 -44.82
CA SER A 163 26.48 18.74 -43.56
C SER A 163 25.21 17.96 -43.85
N LYS A 164 25.37 16.75 -44.41
CA LYS A 164 24.33 15.72 -44.30
C LYS A 164 23.99 15.68 -42.81
N ALA A 165 22.83 16.21 -42.43
CA ALA A 165 22.29 15.92 -41.13
C ALA A 165 22.15 14.41 -41.13
N SER A 166 23.06 13.72 -40.43
CA SER A 166 22.92 12.31 -40.13
C SER A 166 21.66 12.19 -39.31
N PHE A 167 20.53 12.06 -40.00
CA PHE A 167 19.39 11.36 -39.43
C PHE A 167 19.91 9.96 -39.18
N ASN A 168 20.38 9.74 -37.96
CA ASN A 168 20.64 8.40 -37.47
C ASN A 168 19.35 7.64 -37.75
N LYS A 169 19.41 6.77 -38.76
CA LYS A 169 18.33 5.89 -39.13
C LYS A 169 18.30 4.87 -38.00
N TYR A 170 17.65 5.24 -36.90
CA TYR A 170 17.40 4.32 -35.81
C TYR A 170 16.55 3.21 -36.41
N ASP A 171 17.16 2.04 -36.52
CA ASP A 171 16.47 0.85 -36.97
C ASP A 171 15.46 0.50 -35.88
N PHE A 172 14.22 0.95 -36.09
CA PHE A 172 13.10 0.63 -35.22
C PHE A 172 12.76 -0.82 -35.52
N ASN A 173 13.51 -1.73 -34.92
CA ASN A 173 13.09 -3.11 -34.79
C ASN A 173 11.74 -3.06 -34.07
N TYR A 174 10.66 -3.17 -34.85
CA TYR A 174 9.34 -3.50 -34.34
C TYR A 174 9.48 -4.87 -33.70
N ALA A 175 9.90 -4.90 -32.44
CA ALA A 175 9.64 -6.03 -31.58
C ALA A 175 8.12 -6.16 -31.60
N THR A 176 7.62 -7.19 -32.28
CA THR A 176 6.25 -7.66 -32.13
C THR A 176 6.07 -7.88 -30.64
N PHE A 177 5.50 -6.89 -29.96
CA PHE A 177 5.26 -6.96 -28.54
C PHE A 177 4.14 -7.96 -28.41
N GLU A 178 4.50 -9.20 -28.06
CA GLU A 178 3.52 -10.22 -27.72
C GLU A 178 2.61 -9.61 -26.68
N SER A 179 1.36 -9.38 -27.08
CA SER A 179 0.27 -9.04 -26.17
C SER A 179 0.31 -10.09 -25.08
N ARG A 180 0.77 -9.69 -23.89
CA ARG A 180 0.89 -10.58 -22.74
C ARG A 180 -0.47 -11.24 -22.58
N PRO A 181 -0.59 -12.58 -22.68
CA PRO A 181 -1.89 -13.22 -22.56
C PRO A 181 -2.48 -12.79 -21.22
N VAL A 182 -3.69 -12.22 -21.27
CA VAL A 182 -4.48 -11.90 -20.08
C VAL A 182 -4.67 -13.23 -19.37
N ALA A 183 -3.82 -13.49 -18.36
CA ALA A 183 -3.85 -14.75 -17.65
C ALA A 183 -5.23 -14.87 -16.99
N ALA A 184 -5.94 -15.97 -17.24
CA ALA A 184 -7.27 -16.23 -16.68
C ALA A 184 -7.35 -16.22 -15.13
N LEU A 185 -6.19 -16.10 -14.46
CA LEU A 185 -6.02 -16.03 -13.00
C LEU A 185 -5.59 -14.63 -12.50
N GLY A 186 -5.85 -13.58 -13.28
CA GLY A 186 -5.45 -12.20 -12.98
C GLY A 186 -3.98 -11.94 -13.24
N SER A 187 -3.63 -10.66 -13.35
CA SER A 187 -2.25 -10.23 -13.56
C SER A 187 -1.37 -10.51 -12.33
N LYS A 188 -0.05 -10.34 -12.50
CA LYS A 188 0.87 -10.38 -11.34
C LYS A 188 0.52 -9.29 -10.32
N PHE A 189 0.06 -8.14 -10.79
CA PHE A 189 -0.37 -7.02 -9.95
C PHE A 189 -1.63 -7.36 -9.16
N ASP A 190 -2.64 -7.96 -9.80
CA ASP A 190 -3.88 -8.37 -9.13
C ASP A 190 -3.61 -9.37 -8.00
N ARG A 191 -2.75 -10.36 -8.24
CA ARG A 191 -2.36 -11.35 -7.21
C ARG A 191 -1.65 -10.69 -6.04
N LEU A 192 -0.77 -9.72 -6.30
CA LEU A 192 -0.09 -8.94 -5.26
C LEU A 192 -1.10 -8.14 -4.44
N LEU A 193 -2.04 -7.45 -5.10
CA LEU A 193 -3.09 -6.69 -4.41
C LEU A 193 -3.96 -7.59 -3.54
N GLN A 194 -4.36 -8.78 -4.01
CA GLN A 194 -5.13 -9.72 -3.20
C GLN A 194 -4.37 -10.21 -1.97
N ASP A 195 -3.07 -10.50 -2.11
CA ASP A 195 -2.26 -10.94 -0.96
C ASP A 195 -2.11 -9.81 0.07
N VAL A 196 -1.83 -8.60 -0.38
CA VAL A 196 -1.71 -7.43 0.49
C VAL A 196 -3.05 -7.10 1.17
N LYS A 197 -4.16 -7.16 0.44
CA LYS A 197 -5.53 -7.02 0.97
C LYS A 197 -5.81 -8.02 2.08
N ARG A 198 -5.45 -9.29 1.87
CA ARG A 198 -5.61 -10.35 2.87
C ARG A 198 -4.77 -10.07 4.12
N LYS A 199 -3.53 -9.62 3.96
CA LYS A 199 -2.62 -9.28 5.07
C LYS A 199 -3.13 -8.08 5.88
N ILE A 200 -3.54 -7.00 5.22
CA ILE A 200 -4.10 -5.79 5.87
C ILE A 200 -5.41 -6.11 6.60
N LYS A 201 -6.28 -6.96 6.04
CA LYS A 201 -7.50 -7.36 6.74
C LYS A 201 -7.21 -8.05 8.08
N ARG A 202 -6.12 -8.82 8.17
CA ARG A 202 -5.71 -9.50 9.42
C ARG A 202 -5.21 -8.53 10.48
N THR A 203 -4.79 -7.33 10.10
CA THR A 203 -4.33 -6.30 11.06
C THR A 203 -5.47 -5.47 11.63
N LYS A 204 -6.74 -5.72 11.24
CA LYS A 204 -7.90 -5.05 11.84
C LYS A 204 -8.07 -5.48 13.30
N ASP A 205 -8.28 -4.49 14.17
CA ASP A 205 -8.37 -4.64 15.63
C ASP A 205 -7.10 -5.25 16.25
N PHE A 206 -5.94 -5.11 15.59
CA PHE A 206 -4.69 -5.71 16.05
C PHE A 206 -4.35 -5.32 17.48
N TRP A 207 -4.49 -4.04 17.83
CA TRP A 207 -4.12 -3.52 19.14
C TRP A 207 -5.06 -3.98 20.26
N LEU A 208 -6.35 -4.19 19.96
CA LEU A 208 -7.31 -4.74 20.93
C LEU A 208 -7.15 -6.25 21.12
N LYS A 209 -6.70 -6.98 20.11
CA LYS A 209 -6.46 -8.43 20.18
C LYS A 209 -5.09 -8.77 20.77
N LEU A 210 -4.22 -7.77 20.98
CA LEU A 210 -2.87 -7.97 21.44
C LEU A 210 -2.82 -8.60 22.85
N PRO A 211 -3.60 -8.14 23.86
CA PRO A 211 -3.65 -8.78 25.18
C PRO A 211 -4.02 -10.27 25.11
N GLU A 212 -5.05 -10.61 24.33
CA GLU A 212 -5.48 -12.00 24.11
C GLU A 212 -4.35 -12.83 23.46
N SER A 213 -3.67 -12.27 22.46
CA SER A 213 -2.54 -12.95 21.81
C SER A 213 -1.35 -13.17 22.75
N MET A 214 -1.10 -12.26 23.69
CA MET A 214 -0.05 -12.43 24.70
C MET A 214 -0.40 -13.58 25.64
N CYS A 215 -1.64 -13.63 26.12
CA CYS A 215 -2.12 -14.63 27.08
C CYS A 215 -2.42 -16.01 26.47
N SER A 216 -2.61 -16.08 25.15
CA SER A 216 -2.85 -17.35 24.43
C SER A 216 -1.64 -18.29 24.44
N HIS A 217 -0.45 -17.79 24.79
CA HIS A 217 0.73 -18.65 24.86
C HIS A 217 0.74 -19.48 26.15
N SER A 218 0.67 -20.81 25.98
CA SER A 218 0.63 -21.85 27.04
C SER A 218 1.68 -21.72 28.15
N HIS A 219 2.79 -21.03 27.92
CA HIS A 219 3.82 -20.82 28.94
C HIS A 219 3.41 -19.81 30.03
N LEU A 220 2.54 -18.84 29.71
CA LEU A 220 2.11 -17.80 30.65
C LEU A 220 0.86 -18.18 31.44
N VAL A 221 -0.11 -18.85 30.82
CA VAL A 221 -1.44 -19.08 31.42
C VAL A 221 -1.66 -20.54 31.77
N GLY A 222 -2.35 -20.76 32.89
CA GLY A 222 -2.80 -22.08 33.34
C GLY A 222 -4.02 -22.51 32.57
N THR A 223 -3.83 -23.25 31.47
CA THR A 223 -4.94 -23.94 30.79
C THR A 223 -5.19 -25.33 31.37
N ASN A 224 -4.60 -25.67 32.52
CA ASN A 224 -4.75 -27.00 33.13
C ASN A 224 -6.13 -27.12 33.77
N ILE A 225 -7.13 -27.44 32.93
CA ILE A 225 -8.29 -28.20 33.37
C ILE A 225 -7.77 -29.62 33.63
N LYS A 226 -7.20 -29.85 34.82
CA LYS A 226 -7.03 -31.20 35.37
C LYS A 226 -7.98 -31.27 36.57
N ASP A 227 -8.92 -32.20 36.52
CA ASP A 227 -9.90 -32.53 37.57
C ASP A 227 -11.04 -31.53 37.84
N GLY A 228 -11.49 -30.76 36.84
CA GLY A 228 -12.75 -29.99 36.96
C GLY A 228 -12.74 -28.85 37.99
N SER A 229 -11.59 -28.56 38.60
CA SER A 229 -11.32 -27.35 39.39
C SER A 229 -10.34 -26.47 38.60
N LEU A 230 -10.68 -25.19 38.41
CA LEU A 230 -9.86 -24.27 37.62
C LEU A 230 -8.83 -23.64 38.55
N ASN A 231 -7.92 -24.45 39.09
CA ASN A 231 -6.87 -24.00 39.99
C ASN A 231 -5.90 -23.05 39.27
N CYS A 232 -6.21 -21.76 39.30
CA CYS A 232 -5.43 -20.72 38.66
C CYS A 232 -5.21 -19.51 39.58
N TRP A 233 -4.12 -18.78 39.36
CA TRP A 233 -3.74 -17.64 40.18
C TRP A 233 -4.46 -16.36 39.75
N ASN A 234 -5.14 -15.69 40.68
CA ASN A 234 -5.89 -14.45 40.43
C ASN A 234 -5.21 -13.17 40.92
N GLY A 235 -4.00 -13.27 41.49
CA GLY A 235 -3.24 -12.15 42.04
C GLY A 235 -3.24 -12.07 43.57
N THR A 236 -4.20 -12.70 44.25
CA THR A 236 -4.25 -12.78 45.72
C THR A 236 -4.21 -14.21 46.22
N ASP A 237 -5.00 -15.11 45.65
CA ASP A 237 -5.12 -16.51 46.04
C ASP A 237 -5.38 -17.42 44.82
N ILE A 238 -5.50 -18.72 45.08
CA ILE A 238 -5.88 -19.72 44.08
C ILE A 238 -7.41 -19.67 43.93
N LEU A 239 -7.91 -19.42 42.72
CA LEU A 239 -9.30 -19.72 42.38
C LEU A 239 -9.45 -21.25 42.35
N GLN A 240 -10.38 -21.81 43.12
CA GLN A 240 -10.74 -23.23 43.10
C GLN A 240 -11.94 -23.46 42.18
#